data_AF-A0A2M9ZT46-F1
#
_entry.id   AF-A0A2M9ZT46-F1
#
_cell.length_a   1.000
_cell.length_b   1.000
_cell.length_c   1.000
_cell.angle_alpha   90.00
_cell.angle_beta   90.00
_cell.angle_gamma   90.00
#
_symmetry.space_group_name_H-M   'P 1'
#
loop_
_entity.id
_entity.type
_entity.pdbx_description
1 polymer ?
#
loop_
_entity_poly.entity_id
_entity_poly.type
_entity_poly.pdbx_seq_one_letter_code
_entity_poly.pdbx_strand_id
1 'polypeptide(L)'
;MSIFIEPWNDQNIDWLLLQNGATNLYLDTKILEEHIKELSELNYDIFKLNADNWESEADFHISVSHNLSFPDYYGENLSAFQDCISDIESKNSGTVLLFINYDTFSTKNREFAHRVLDILEYESRNLLLIGQRLIVIVKVHDAKFSVSNLGSRSANWNHKEWLNKDRGL
;
A
#
# COMPACT_ATOMS: atom_id res chain seq x y z
N MET A 1 2.02 5.42 -41.58
CA MET A 1 3.07 5.16 -40.58
C MET A 1 2.78 6.08 -39.41
N SER A 2 2.13 5.57 -38.37
CA SER A 2 1.97 6.24 -37.08
C SER A 2 2.23 5.18 -36.03
N ILE A 3 3.40 5.26 -35.40
CA ILE A 3 3.77 4.42 -34.25
C ILE A 3 3.97 5.39 -33.08
N PHE A 4 2.93 6.15 -32.76
CA PHE A 4 2.74 6.62 -31.40
C PHE A 4 1.76 5.62 -30.79
N ILE A 5 2.31 4.59 -30.13
CA ILE A 5 1.52 3.84 -29.15
C ILE A 5 1.35 4.85 -28.02
N GLU A 6 0.15 5.36 -27.83
CA GLU A 6 -0.15 6.22 -26.70
C GLU A 6 -0.05 5.36 -25.42
N PRO A 7 0.99 5.54 -24.59
CA PRO A 7 1.24 4.63 -23.46
C PRO A 7 0.16 4.69 -22.37
N TRP A 8 -0.81 5.60 -22.50
CA TRP A 8 -1.94 5.76 -21.59
C TRP A 8 -3.23 5.06 -22.06
N ASN A 9 -3.24 4.38 -23.21
CA ASN A 9 -4.44 3.67 -23.69
C ASN A 9 -4.62 2.26 -23.09
N ASP A 10 -3.56 1.69 -22.49
CA ASP A 10 -3.61 0.41 -21.76
C ASP A 10 -3.06 0.63 -20.35
N GLN A 11 -3.88 1.29 -19.51
CA GLN A 11 -3.54 1.53 -18.10
C GLN A 11 -3.87 0.28 -17.30
N ASN A 12 -2.87 -0.60 -17.19
CA ASN A 12 -2.91 -1.72 -16.25
C ASN A 12 -3.18 -1.23 -14.82
N ILE A 13 -3.64 -2.13 -13.96
CA ILE A 13 -4.03 -1.78 -12.59
C ILE A 13 -2.90 -1.16 -11.77
N ASP A 14 -1.65 -1.57 -12.00
CA ASP A 14 -0.48 -1.00 -11.33
C ASP A 14 -0.32 0.50 -11.61
N TRP A 15 -0.55 0.92 -12.85
CA TRP A 15 -0.54 2.33 -13.24
C TRP A 15 -1.64 3.10 -12.52
N LEU A 16 -2.86 2.57 -12.49
CA LEU A 16 -4.01 3.21 -11.83
C LEU A 16 -3.76 3.39 -10.32
N LEU A 17 -3.12 2.41 -9.69
CA LEU A 17 -2.81 2.43 -8.27
C LEU A 17 -1.60 3.30 -7.91
N LEU A 18 -0.72 3.62 -8.86
CA LEU A 18 0.44 4.49 -8.60
C LEU A 18 0.21 5.95 -8.99
N GLN A 19 -0.71 6.22 -9.92
CA GLN A 19 -0.90 7.54 -10.51
C GLN A 19 -1.09 8.66 -9.47
N ASN A 20 -1.79 8.38 -8.37
CA ASN A 20 -2.21 9.40 -7.39
C ASN A 20 -1.52 9.30 -6.02
N GLY A 21 -0.54 8.41 -5.88
CA GLY A 21 0.11 8.05 -4.62
C GLY A 21 0.17 6.53 -4.48
N ALA A 22 1.04 6.04 -3.60
CA ALA A 22 1.20 4.60 -3.39
C ALA A 22 0.02 3.96 -2.64
N THR A 23 -0.65 4.73 -1.78
CA THR A 23 -1.67 4.25 -0.82
C THR A 23 -3.07 4.32 -1.40
N ASN A 24 -3.67 3.14 -1.53
CA ASN A 24 -4.99 2.94 -2.11
C ASN A 24 -5.93 2.26 -1.11
N LEU A 25 -7.03 2.93 -0.78
CA LEU A 25 -8.07 2.44 0.12
C LEU A 25 -9.08 1.56 -0.63
N TYR A 26 -9.49 0.47 0.01
CA TYR A 26 -10.48 -0.48 -0.49
C TYR A 26 -11.56 -0.75 0.56
N LEU A 27 -12.81 -0.83 0.13
CA LEU A 27 -13.96 -1.19 0.96
C LEU A 27 -14.60 -2.50 0.48
N ASP A 28 -14.77 -2.70 -0.82
CA ASP A 28 -15.31 -3.93 -1.40
C ASP A 28 -14.22 -5.00 -1.57
N THR A 29 -14.46 -6.17 -0.96
CA THR A 29 -13.57 -7.33 -1.05
C THR A 29 -13.47 -7.90 -2.47
N LYS A 30 -14.54 -7.85 -3.26
CA LYS A 30 -14.52 -8.37 -4.64
C LYS A 30 -13.62 -7.53 -5.55
N ILE A 31 -13.69 -6.20 -5.41
CA ILE A 31 -12.81 -5.28 -6.14
C ILE A 31 -11.35 -5.49 -5.73
N LEU A 32 -11.10 -5.68 -4.43
CA LEU A 32 -9.77 -6.03 -3.94
C LEU A 32 -9.26 -7.33 -4.56
N GLU A 33 -10.05 -8.40 -4.52
CA GLU A 33 -9.67 -9.72 -5.05
C GLU A 33 -9.39 -9.68 -6.56
N GLU A 34 -10.19 -8.94 -7.32
CA GLU A 34 -9.98 -8.69 -8.75
C GLU A 34 -8.63 -8.01 -8.99
N HIS A 35 -8.34 -6.89 -8.32
CA HIS A 35 -7.09 -6.16 -8.52
C HIS A 35 -5.86 -6.94 -8.01
N ILE A 36 -5.99 -7.74 -6.95
CA ILE A 36 -4.91 -8.63 -6.49
C ILE A 36 -4.62 -9.72 -7.52
N LYS A 37 -5.65 -10.27 -8.18
CA LYS A 37 -5.49 -11.22 -9.26
C LYS A 37 -4.75 -10.58 -10.44
N GLU A 38 -5.16 -9.39 -10.86
CA GLU A 38 -4.49 -8.65 -11.95
C GLU A 38 -3.03 -8.31 -11.60
N LEU A 39 -2.74 -7.85 -10.38
CA LEU A 39 -1.36 -7.59 -9.92
C LEU A 39 -0.52 -8.87 -9.90
N SER A 40 -1.12 -10.01 -9.54
CA SER A 40 -0.44 -11.31 -9.59
C SER A 40 -0.13 -11.73 -11.03
N GLU A 41 -1.06 -11.49 -11.97
CA GLU A 41 -0.85 -11.72 -13.41
C GLU A 41 0.22 -10.80 -14.01
N LEU A 42 0.37 -9.60 -13.46
CA LEU A 42 1.48 -8.67 -13.75
C LEU A 42 2.79 -9.04 -13.05
N ASN A 43 2.83 -10.15 -12.33
CA ASN A 43 4.00 -10.66 -11.61
C ASN A 43 4.48 -9.69 -10.51
N TYR A 44 3.58 -9.22 -9.63
CA TYR A 44 3.97 -8.47 -8.43
C TYR A 44 4.22 -9.41 -7.24
N ASP A 45 5.16 -9.04 -6.37
CA ASP A 45 5.36 -9.67 -5.07
C ASP A 45 4.34 -9.11 -4.07
N ILE A 46 3.33 -9.90 -3.70
CA ILE A 46 2.22 -9.46 -2.85
C ILE A 46 2.40 -9.97 -1.42
N PHE A 47 2.60 -9.06 -0.48
CA PHE A 47 2.71 -9.34 0.94
C PHE A 47 1.44 -8.92 1.68
N LYS A 48 0.75 -9.91 2.25
CA LYS A 48 -0.49 -9.69 3.00
C LYS A 48 -0.19 -9.55 4.49
N LEU A 49 -0.56 -8.42 5.06
CA LEU A 49 -0.39 -8.05 6.46
C LEU A 49 -1.78 -7.93 7.10
N ASN A 50 -2.13 -8.83 8.02
CA ASN A 50 -3.41 -8.78 8.72
C ASN A 50 -3.27 -8.02 10.05
N ALA A 51 -3.95 -6.88 10.17
CA ALA A 51 -3.91 -6.01 11.34
C ALA A 51 -5.00 -6.33 12.40
N ASP A 52 -5.80 -7.39 12.22
CA ASP A 52 -6.87 -7.77 13.16
C ASP A 52 -6.41 -7.84 14.62
N ASN A 53 -5.20 -8.35 14.85
CA ASN A 53 -4.66 -8.59 16.18
C ASN A 53 -3.53 -7.61 16.54
N TRP A 54 -3.39 -6.50 15.81
CA TRP A 54 -2.40 -5.49 16.17
C TRP A 54 -2.97 -4.60 17.27
N GLU A 55 -2.48 -4.78 18.49
CA GLU A 55 -2.85 -3.99 19.66
C GLU A 55 -1.80 -2.89 19.93
N SER A 56 -0.57 -3.10 19.48
CA SER A 56 0.59 -2.26 19.75
C SER A 56 1.46 -2.05 18.52
N GLU A 57 2.39 -1.09 18.61
CA GLU A 57 3.44 -0.89 17.60
C GLU A 57 4.32 -2.14 17.42
N ALA A 58 4.54 -2.90 18.50
CA ALA A 58 5.31 -4.14 18.46
C ALA A 58 4.65 -5.22 17.58
N ASP A 59 3.33 -5.33 17.62
CA ASP A 59 2.59 -6.31 16.78
C ASP A 59 2.76 -6.00 15.28
N PHE A 60 2.77 -4.70 14.93
CA PHE A 60 3.11 -4.26 13.58
C PHE A 60 4.53 -4.67 13.22
N HIS A 61 5.51 -4.35 14.06
CA HIS A 61 6.93 -4.62 13.79
C HIS A 61 7.21 -6.12 13.62
N ILE A 62 6.62 -6.97 14.47
CA ILE A 62 6.69 -8.44 14.34
C ILE A 62 6.07 -8.90 13.03
N SER A 63 4.92 -8.34 12.65
CA SER A 63 4.22 -8.77 11.44
C SER A 63 4.99 -8.39 10.18
N VAL A 64 5.49 -7.15 10.08
CA VAL A 64 6.22 -6.70 8.89
C VAL A 64 7.57 -7.39 8.77
N SER A 65 8.32 -7.55 9.87
CA SER A 65 9.64 -8.19 9.82
C SER A 65 9.54 -9.65 9.39
N HIS A 66 8.55 -10.38 9.89
CA HIS A 66 8.31 -11.77 9.50
C HIS A 66 7.85 -11.89 8.04
N ASN A 67 6.86 -11.09 7.61
CA ASN A 67 6.30 -11.22 6.25
C ASN A 67 7.27 -10.75 5.17
N LEU A 68 8.05 -9.71 5.44
CA LEU A 68 9.04 -9.16 4.50
C LEU A 68 10.43 -9.75 4.68
N SER A 69 10.60 -10.70 5.61
CA SER A 69 11.89 -11.34 5.92
C SER A 69 12.99 -10.31 6.22
N PHE A 70 12.69 -9.33 7.07
CA PHE A 70 13.67 -8.34 7.50
C PHE A 70 14.84 -9.01 8.25
N PRO A 71 16.03 -8.37 8.27
CA PRO A 71 17.20 -8.94 8.94
C PRO A 71 17.00 -9.10 10.46
N ASP A 72 17.73 -10.06 11.06
CA ASP A 72 17.70 -10.32 12.52
C ASP A 72 18.09 -9.09 13.38
N TYR A 73 18.79 -8.12 12.80
CA TYR A 73 19.16 -6.86 13.46
C TYR A 73 18.12 -5.74 13.30
N TYR A 74 16.92 -6.06 12.81
CA TYR A 74 15.82 -5.11 12.68
C TYR A 74 15.48 -4.48 14.04
N GLY A 75 15.63 -3.16 14.15
CA GLY A 75 15.52 -2.43 15.42
C GLY A 75 14.11 -2.16 15.94
N GLU A 76 13.06 -2.73 15.31
CA GLU A 76 11.65 -2.63 15.73
C GLU A 76 11.18 -1.20 16.05
N ASN A 77 11.54 -0.26 15.18
CA ASN A 77 11.11 1.14 15.26
C ASN A 77 10.89 1.73 13.87
N LEU A 78 10.27 2.91 13.77
CA LEU A 78 9.93 3.53 12.49
C LEU A 78 11.15 3.88 11.62
N SER A 79 12.30 4.22 12.23
CA SER A 79 13.53 4.47 11.46
C SER A 79 14.04 3.17 10.84
N ALA A 80 14.12 2.10 11.63
CA ALA A 80 14.52 0.78 11.12
C ALA A 80 13.52 0.24 10.07
N PHE A 81 12.22 0.51 10.25
CA PHE A 81 11.19 0.19 9.25
C PHE A 81 11.46 0.93 7.94
N GLN A 82 11.67 2.24 8.01
CA GLN A 82 11.98 3.05 6.84
C GLN A 82 13.23 2.55 6.11
N ASP A 83 14.32 2.29 6.84
CA ASP A 83 15.57 1.77 6.26
C ASP A 83 15.34 0.43 5.53
N CYS A 84 14.54 -0.48 6.10
CA CYS A 84 14.23 -1.75 5.44
C CYS A 84 13.32 -1.59 4.22
N ILE A 85 12.43 -0.59 4.21
CA ILE A 85 11.57 -0.30 3.07
C ILE A 85 12.33 0.41 1.95
N SER A 86 13.28 1.30 2.26
CA SER A 86 14.08 2.00 1.24
C SER A 86 14.94 1.03 0.42
N ASP A 87 15.33 -0.10 1.04
CA ASP A 87 16.13 -1.16 0.42
C ASP A 87 15.27 -2.36 -0.04
N ILE A 88 13.94 -2.20 -0.12
CA ILE A 88 13.05 -3.31 -0.51
C ILE A 88 13.24 -3.68 -1.98
N GLU A 89 13.73 -4.88 -2.23
CA GLU A 89 13.89 -5.40 -3.58
C GLU A 89 12.75 -6.36 -3.92
N SER A 90 12.02 -6.07 -5.00
CA SER A 90 11.14 -7.06 -5.62
C SER A 90 11.97 -8.01 -6.48
N LYS A 91 11.63 -9.30 -6.44
CA LYS A 91 12.19 -10.31 -7.36
C LYS A 91 11.51 -10.26 -8.73
N ASN A 92 10.43 -9.49 -8.84
CA ASN A 92 9.53 -9.45 -9.97
C ASN A 92 9.22 -8.00 -10.39
N SER A 93 8.01 -7.70 -10.84
CA SER A 93 7.61 -6.39 -11.40
C SER A 93 7.53 -5.26 -10.37
N GLY A 94 7.52 -5.58 -9.08
CA GLY A 94 7.34 -4.64 -7.98
C GLY A 94 6.73 -5.31 -6.76
N THR A 95 6.63 -4.54 -5.68
CA THR A 95 6.10 -5.00 -4.38
C THR A 95 4.73 -4.39 -4.11
N VAL A 96 3.81 -5.21 -3.58
CA VAL A 96 2.52 -4.79 -3.05
C VAL A 96 2.46 -5.12 -1.56
N LEU A 97 2.22 -4.12 -0.72
CA LEU A 97 1.89 -4.30 0.69
C LEU A 97 0.38 -4.19 0.87
N LEU A 98 -0.27 -5.30 1.18
CA LEU A 98 -1.71 -5.38 1.42
C LEU A 98 -1.98 -5.41 2.93
N PHE A 99 -2.42 -4.29 3.48
CA PHE A 99 -2.90 -4.20 4.85
C PHE A 99 -4.40 -4.54 4.91
N ILE A 100 -4.76 -5.55 5.70
CA ILE A 100 -6.14 -5.93 5.97
C ILE A 100 -6.53 -5.40 7.35
N ASN A 101 -7.68 -4.74 7.43
CA ASN A 101 -8.32 -4.27 8.67
C ASN A 101 -7.47 -3.24 9.42
N TYR A 102 -6.78 -2.41 8.65
CA TYR A 102 -5.84 -1.40 9.15
C TYR A 102 -6.52 -0.27 9.93
N ASP A 103 -7.79 0.00 9.64
CA ASP A 103 -8.63 0.97 10.35
C ASP A 103 -8.82 0.60 11.83
N THR A 104 -8.88 -0.69 12.15
CA THR A 104 -8.91 -1.19 13.53
C THR A 104 -7.63 -0.81 14.28
N PHE A 105 -6.47 -1.06 13.67
CA PHE A 105 -5.17 -0.69 14.25
C PHE A 105 -4.99 0.83 14.36
N SER A 106 -5.37 1.56 13.30
CA SER A 106 -5.30 3.03 13.26
C SER A 106 -6.15 3.70 14.33
N THR A 107 -7.28 3.09 14.72
CA THR A 107 -8.11 3.62 15.81
C THR A 107 -7.41 3.55 17.17
N LYS A 108 -6.57 2.53 17.39
CA LYS A 108 -5.82 2.32 18.65
C LYS A 108 -4.51 3.13 18.68
N ASN A 109 -3.76 3.12 17.57
CA ASN A 109 -2.42 3.70 17.47
C ASN A 109 -2.35 4.73 16.32
N ARG A 110 -3.20 5.77 16.37
CA ARG A 110 -3.44 6.69 15.25
C ARG A 110 -2.17 7.34 14.68
N GLU A 111 -1.34 7.91 15.54
CA GLU A 111 -0.13 8.63 15.10
C GLU A 111 0.87 7.66 14.45
N PHE A 112 1.12 6.53 15.09
CA PHE A 112 2.01 5.51 14.56
C PHE A 112 1.51 4.95 13.22
N ALA A 113 0.23 4.57 13.13
CA ALA A 113 -0.37 4.07 11.90
C ALA A 113 -0.31 5.10 10.77
N HIS A 114 -0.53 6.39 11.08
CA HIS A 114 -0.34 7.46 10.10
C HIS A 114 1.10 7.50 9.59
N ARG A 115 2.09 7.49 10.50
CA ARG A 115 3.52 7.55 10.14
C ARG A 115 3.98 6.35 9.33
N VAL A 116 3.44 5.16 9.57
CA VAL A 116 3.72 3.96 8.75
C VAL A 116 3.31 4.20 7.29
N LEU A 117 2.08 4.67 7.05
CA LEU A 117 1.62 4.96 5.69
C LEU A 117 2.39 6.13 5.06
N ASP A 118 2.80 7.11 5.86
CA ASP A 118 3.58 8.26 5.39
C ASP A 118 4.97 7.85 4.91
N ILE A 119 5.65 6.96 5.66
CA ILE A 119 6.92 6.35 5.27
C ILE A 119 6.76 5.58 3.97
N LEU A 120 5.73 4.75 3.84
CA LEU A 120 5.52 3.95 2.62
C LEU A 120 5.26 4.82 1.39
N GLU A 121 4.52 5.92 1.53
CA GLU A 121 4.34 6.91 0.45
C GLU A 121 5.65 7.59 0.09
N TYR A 122 6.44 7.96 1.10
CA TYR A 122 7.75 8.55 0.89
C TYR A 122 8.70 7.61 0.15
N GLU A 123 8.85 6.37 0.62
CA GLU A 123 9.76 5.43 0.00
C GLU A 123 9.28 4.94 -1.35
N SER A 124 7.97 4.77 -1.57
CA SER A 124 7.44 4.44 -2.91
C SER A 124 7.89 5.45 -3.97
N ARG A 125 7.90 6.75 -3.63
CA ARG A 125 8.40 7.79 -4.56
C ARG A 125 9.90 7.68 -4.80
N ASN A 126 10.70 7.33 -3.79
CA ASN A 126 12.14 7.17 -3.94
C ASN A 126 12.47 5.94 -4.79
N LEU A 127 11.80 4.81 -4.52
CA LEU A 127 11.94 3.56 -5.26
C LEU A 127 11.63 3.75 -6.75
N LEU A 128 10.62 4.58 -7.09
CA LEU A 128 10.31 4.90 -8.48
C LEU A 128 11.48 5.57 -9.22
N LEU A 129 12.35 6.33 -8.54
CA LEU A 129 13.52 6.97 -9.17
C LEU A 129 14.55 5.95 -9.66
N ILE A 130 14.57 4.75 -9.07
CA ILE A 130 15.45 3.64 -9.44
C ILE A 130 14.71 2.52 -10.19
N GLY A 131 13.49 2.78 -10.65
CA GLY A 131 12.69 1.86 -11.44
C GLY A 131 11.99 0.76 -10.63
N GLN A 132 12.03 0.83 -9.30
CA GLN A 132 11.30 -0.08 -8.42
C GLN A 132 9.91 0.48 -8.10
N ARG A 133 8.93 -0.41 -7.92
CA ARG A 133 7.53 -0.03 -7.68
C ARG A 133 7.07 -0.60 -6.34
N LEU A 134 6.54 0.28 -5.50
CA LEU A 134 5.91 -0.09 -4.23
C LEU A 134 4.47 0.42 -4.22
N ILE A 135 3.51 -0.50 -4.21
CA ILE A 135 2.08 -0.22 -4.11
C ILE A 135 1.62 -0.58 -2.70
N VAL A 136 0.80 0.27 -2.09
CA VAL A 136 0.21 0.05 -0.78
C VAL A 136 -1.31 -0.04 -0.94
N ILE A 137 -1.87 -1.16 -0.52
CA ILE A 137 -3.31 -1.39 -0.51
C ILE A 137 -3.77 -1.48 0.95
N VAL A 138 -4.77 -0.70 1.32
CA VAL A 138 -5.34 -0.68 2.66
C VAL A 138 -6.81 -1.04 2.58
N LYS A 139 -7.14 -2.27 2.96
CA LYS A 139 -8.53 -2.73 3.09
C LYS A 139 -9.06 -2.31 4.45
N VAL A 140 -10.17 -1.57 4.43
CA VAL A 140 -10.85 -1.05 5.63
C VAL A 140 -12.31 -1.48 5.66
N HIS A 141 -12.96 -1.34 6.81
CA HIS A 141 -14.39 -1.55 6.97
C HIS A 141 -15.18 -0.24 6.99
N ASP A 142 -14.56 0.85 7.46
CA ASP A 142 -15.21 2.15 7.52
C ASP A 142 -15.13 2.90 6.17
N ALA A 143 -16.28 3.09 5.51
CA ALA A 143 -16.41 3.84 4.26
C ALA A 143 -16.01 5.33 4.38
N LYS A 144 -15.94 5.86 5.61
CA LYS A 144 -15.51 7.22 5.95
C LYS A 144 -14.05 7.29 6.39
N PHE A 145 -13.35 6.16 6.41
CA PHE A 145 -11.93 6.14 6.73
C PHE A 145 -11.17 7.06 5.79
N SER A 146 -10.28 7.87 6.35
CA SER A 146 -9.48 8.83 5.59
C SER A 146 -8.15 9.03 6.29
N VAL A 147 -7.08 9.11 5.50
CA VAL A 147 -5.75 9.43 6.00
C VAL A 147 -5.21 10.58 5.15
N SER A 148 -5.05 11.74 5.75
CA SER A 148 -4.50 12.94 5.11
C SER A 148 -3.03 13.12 5.46
N ASN A 149 -2.32 13.97 4.70
CA ASN A 149 -0.93 14.34 4.94
C ASN A 149 0.05 13.14 4.88
N LEU A 150 -0.19 12.21 3.96
CA LEU A 150 0.77 11.17 3.58
C LEU A 150 1.64 11.69 2.44
N GLY A 151 2.90 12.05 2.71
CA GLY A 151 3.81 12.60 1.72
C GLY A 151 3.30 13.89 1.08
N SER A 152 2.58 14.72 1.83
CA SER A 152 1.81 15.89 1.35
C SER A 152 0.60 15.56 0.44
N ARG A 153 0.12 14.31 0.46
CA ARG A 153 -1.09 13.85 -0.23
C ARG A 153 -2.07 13.22 0.77
N SER A 154 -3.24 12.78 0.29
CA SER A 154 -4.15 11.94 1.08
C SER A 154 -4.19 10.55 0.46
N ALA A 155 -4.45 9.53 1.29
CA ALA A 155 -4.76 8.20 0.77
C ALA A 155 -5.98 8.29 -0.14
N ASN A 156 -5.88 7.71 -1.33
CA ASN A 156 -6.97 7.74 -2.30
C ASN A 156 -7.78 6.46 -2.21
N TRP A 157 -9.08 6.56 -2.35
CA TRP A 157 -9.89 5.40 -2.68
C TRP A 157 -9.53 4.91 -4.09
N ASN A 158 -9.55 3.59 -4.29
CA ASN A 158 -9.30 3.02 -5.60
C ASN A 158 -10.29 3.57 -6.66
N HIS A 159 -9.91 3.42 -7.93
CA HIS A 159 -10.63 4.03 -9.06
C HIS A 159 -12.11 3.60 -9.21
N LYS A 160 -12.53 2.48 -8.61
CA LYS A 160 -13.93 2.01 -8.61
C LYS A 160 -14.73 2.48 -7.39
N GLU A 161 -14.07 2.92 -6.32
CA GLU A 161 -14.70 3.27 -5.04
C GLU A 161 -14.48 4.74 -4.64
N TRP A 162 -14.03 5.60 -5.56
CA TRP A 162 -13.66 6.97 -5.23
C TRP A 162 -14.83 7.90 -4.91
N LEU A 163 -16.00 7.70 -5.52
CA LEU A 163 -17.20 8.49 -5.22
C LEU A 163 -17.88 7.99 -3.95
N ASN A 164 -18.45 8.91 -3.17
CA ASN A 164 -19.21 8.57 -1.96
C ASN A 164 -20.35 7.58 -2.24
N LYS A 165 -21.08 7.77 -3.34
CA LYS A 165 -22.19 6.88 -3.75
C LYS A 165 -21.74 5.42 -3.92
N ASP A 166 -20.51 5.21 -4.39
CA ASP A 166 -19.97 3.88 -4.68
C ASP A 166 -19.59 3.14 -3.38
N ARG A 167 -19.45 3.90 -2.28
CA ARG A 167 -19.24 3.39 -0.91
C ARG A 167 -20.52 3.44 -0.05
N GLY A 168 -21.67 3.74 -0.64
CA GLY A 168 -22.96 3.85 0.08
C GLY A 168 -23.12 5.08 0.96
N LEU A 169 -22.39 6.17 0.66
CA LEU A 169 -22.42 7.46 1.38
C LEU A 169 -23.12 8.57 0.60
#